data_AF-A0A2V6R8A1-F1
#
_entry.id   AF-A0A2V6R8A1-F1
#
_cell.length_a   1.000
_cell.length_b   1.000
_cell.length_c   1.000
_cell.angle_alpha   90.00
_cell.angle_beta   90.00
_cell.angle_gamma   90.00
#
_symmetry.space_group_name_H-M   'P 1'
#
loop_
_entity.id
_entity.type
_entity.pdbx_description
1 polymer ?
#
loop_
_entity_poly.entity_id
_entity_poly.type
_entity_poly.pdbx_seq_one_letter_code
_entity_poly.pdbx_strand_id
1 'polypeptide(L)' 'MATVESRNIRKLFGDVRAVDGVDLVTREGEFLVLLGPSGCGKTTLLRM' A
#
# COMPACT_ATOMS: atom_id res chain seq x y z
N MET A 1 6.60 13.48 -14.33
CA MET A 1 5.55 12.48 -14.04
C MET A 1 6.21 11.11 -13.95
N ALA A 2 5.69 10.17 -13.15
CA ALA A 2 6.39 8.91 -12.83
C ALA A 2 5.43 7.75 -12.55
N THR A 3 5.91 6.53 -12.80
CA THR A 3 5.30 5.27 -12.33
C THR A 3 5.73 5.02 -10.89
N VAL A 4 4.83 4.49 -10.05
CA VAL A 4 5.18 4.00 -8.72
C VAL A 4 4.96 2.49 -8.68
N GLU A 5 5.97 1.76 -8.22
CA GLU A 5 5.94 0.31 -8.07
C GLU A 5 6.40 -0.07 -6.66
N SER A 6 5.67 -0.99 -6.05
CA SER A 6 6.04 -1.65 -4.80
C SER A 6 5.88 -3.16 -4.95
N ARG A 7 6.82 -3.90 -4.36
CA ARG A 7 6.89 -5.36 -4.46
C ARG A 7 7.03 -5.98 -3.08
N ASN A 8 6.13 -6.90 -2.75
CA ASN A 8 6.07 -7.66 -1.49
C ASN A 8 6.28 -6.78 -0.25
N ILE A 9 5.71 -5.58 -0.24
CA ILE A 9 5.91 -4.64 0.86
C ILE A 9 5.16 -5.12 2.09
N ARG A 10 5.84 -5.00 3.22
CA ARG A 10 5.36 -5.44 4.54
C ARG A 10 5.61 -4.33 5.54
N LYS A 11 4.63 -4.06 6.39
CA LYS A 11 4.77 -3.14 7.51
C LYS A 11 4.22 -3.77 8.77
N LEU A 12 5.10 -3.90 9.75
CA LEU A 12 4.78 -4.38 11.08
C LEU A 12 4.81 -3.24 12.09
N PHE A 13 3.92 -3.31 13.07
CA PHE A 13 3.93 -2.52 14.29
C PHE A 13 3.86 -3.49 15.47
N GLY A 14 5.03 -3.85 16.02
CA GLY A 14 5.14 -5.00 16.92
C GLY A 14 4.69 -6.28 16.21
N ASP A 15 3.79 -7.03 16.83
CA ASP A 15 3.25 -8.28 16.29
C ASP A 15 2.14 -8.07 15.24
N VAL A 16 1.69 -6.82 15.03
CA VAL A 16 0.63 -6.51 14.07
C VAL A 16 1.22 -6.31 12.68
N ARG A 17 0.79 -7.14 11.73
CA ARG A 17 1.08 -6.98 10.30
C ARG A 17 0.06 -6.03 9.67
N ALA A 18 0.34 -4.73 9.69
CA ALA A 18 -0.55 -3.72 9.12
C ALA A 18 -0.58 -3.75 7.57
N VAL A 19 0.52 -4.18 6.96
CA VAL A 19 0.61 -4.52 5.53
C VAL A 19 1.40 -5.82 5.44
N ASP A 20 0.90 -6.82 4.71
CA ASP A 20 1.51 -8.15 4.66
C ASP A 20 1.65 -8.66 3.22
N GLY A 21 2.71 -8.21 2.53
CA GLY A 21 3.09 -8.74 1.23
C GLY A 21 2.22 -8.21 0.10
N VAL A 22 2.13 -6.88 -0.02
CA VAL A 22 1.39 -6.23 -1.10
C VAL A 22 2.29 -5.95 -2.30
N ASP A 23 1.81 -6.25 -3.49
CA ASP A 23 2.36 -5.79 -4.76
C ASP A 23 1.42 -4.73 -5.34
N LEU A 24 1.95 -3.56 -5.71
CA LEU A 24 1.16 -2.47 -6.29
C LEU A 24 1.96 -1.75 -7.36
N VAL A 25 1.33 -1.54 -8.52
CA VAL A 25 1.85 -0.71 -9.61
C VAL A 25 0.80 0.33 -9.95
N THR A 26 1.18 1.60 -9.95
CA THR A 26 0.37 2.69 -10.50
C THR A 26 1.13 3.33 -11.64
N ARG A 27 0.49 3.39 -12.81
CA ARG A 27 1.08 3.94 -14.02
C ARG A 27 1.10 5.47 -13.94
N GLU A 28 1.89 6.06 -14.82
CA GLU A 28 1.90 7.50 -15.00
C GLU A 28 0.51 8.03 -15.37
N GLY A 29 0.05 9.07 -14.68
CA GLY A 29 -1.27 9.69 -14.91
C GLY A 29 -2.46 8.89 -14.40
N GLU A 30 -2.24 7.73 -13.77
CA GLU A 30 -3.30 6.91 -13.20
C GLU A 30 -3.81 7.50 -11.87
N PHE A 31 -5.13 7.50 -11.70
CA PHE A 31 -5.77 7.88 -10.44
C PHE A 31 -6.17 6.62 -9.66
N LEU A 32 -5.30 6.19 -8.75
CA LEU A 32 -5.51 5.02 -7.91
C LEU A 32 -6.33 5.37 -6.66
N VAL A 33 -7.32 4.53 -6.33
CA VAL A 33 -8.08 4.60 -5.07
C VAL A 33 -7.89 3.32 -4.27
N LEU A 34 -7.52 3.45 -3.00
CA LEU A 34 -7.51 2.34 -2.05
C LEU A 34 -8.83 2.29 -1.27
N LEU A 35 -9.57 1.19 -1.40
CA LEU A 35 -10.86 0.99 -0.72
C LEU A 35 -10.80 -0.22 0.23
N GLY A 36 -11.49 -0.11 1.36
CA GLY A 36 -11.65 -1.20 2.31
C GLY A 36 -12.03 -0.72 3.72
N PRO A 37 -12.42 -1.64 4.63
CA PRO A 37 -12.86 -1.30 5.99
C PRO A 37 -11.81 -0.54 6.82
N SER A 38 -12.22 0.09 7.92
CA SER A 38 -11.26 0.69 8.85
C SER A 38 -10.28 -0.36 9.37
N GLY A 39 -8.99 -0.01 9.48
CA GLY A 39 -7.94 -0.93 9.94
C GLY A 39 -7.32 -1.86 8.89
N CYS A 40 -7.79 -1.89 7.64
CA CYS A 40 -7.25 -2.81 6.62
C CYS A 40 -5.90 -2.40 5.98
N GLY A 41 -5.17 -1.43 6.55
CA GLY A 41 -3.81 -1.08 6.10
C GLY A 41 -3.68 0.00 5.02
N LYS A 42 -4.76 0.59 4.49
CA LYS A 42 -4.72 1.61 3.41
C LYS A 42 -3.83 2.82 3.71
N THR A 43 -4.06 3.47 4.85
CA THR A 43 -3.29 4.66 5.25
C THR A 43 -1.85 4.30 5.60
N THR A 44 -1.62 3.07 6.10
CA THR A 44 -0.27 2.55 6.31
C THR A 44 0.45 2.41 4.98
N LEU A 45 -0.19 1.76 3.99
CA LEU A 45 0.35 1.55 2.65
C LEU A 45 0.67 2.87 1.93
N LEU A 46 -0.20 3.88 2.01
CA LEU A 46 0.03 5.20 1.39
C LEU A 46 1.13 6.04 2.05
N ARG A 47 1.58 5.69 3.25
CA ARG A 47 2.60 6.42 4.02
C ARG A 47 3.97 5.75 4.02
N MET A 48 4.12 4.64 3.29
CA MET A 48 5.40 3.96 3.08
C MET A 48 6.16 4.59 1.93
#